data_AF-A0A8T5ZAA0-F1
#
_entry.id   AF-A0A8T5ZAA0-F1
#
_cell.length_a   1.000
_cell.length_b   1.000
_cell.length_c   1.000
_cell.angle_alpha   90.00
_cell.angle_beta   90.00
_cell.angle_gamma   90.00
#
_symmetry.space_group_name_H-M   'P 1'
#
loop_
_entity.id
_entity.type
_entity.pdbx_description
1 polymer ?
#
loop_
_entity_poly.entity_id
_entity_poly.type
_entity_poly.pdbx_seq_one_letter_code
_entity_poly.pdbx_strand_id
1 'polypeptide(L)'
;MTTNHPAHGHVSLDRLHQIREILSNAAAQSDGGNLGYAMADAVKVIDGVLESMAREQVRREHATWSQATFGDVGPVGPLKHLSKEALEAAAEPSDLTEWADMQFLLWDAQRRAGISDEQITLAMVEKLAVNKQREWPEPKDGEPRLHIK
;
A
#
# COMPACT_ATOMS: atom_id res chain seq x y z
N MET A 1 41.10 -12.24 -7.95
CA MET A 1 39.91 -11.59 -8.55
C MET A 1 38.99 -11.22 -7.40
N THR A 2 39.00 -9.96 -6.97
CA THR A 2 38.00 -9.45 -6.03
C THR A 2 36.74 -9.18 -6.85
N THR A 3 35.74 -10.05 -6.74
CA THR A 3 34.43 -9.75 -7.32
C THR A 3 33.85 -8.59 -6.52
N ASN A 4 33.51 -7.49 -7.18
CA ASN A 4 32.76 -6.37 -6.60
C ASN A 4 31.31 -6.82 -6.31
N HIS A 5 31.13 -7.90 -5.55
CA HIS A 5 29.83 -8.46 -5.31
C HIS A 5 29.09 -7.53 -4.31
N PRO A 6 27.95 -6.93 -4.69
CA PRO A 6 27.30 -5.85 -3.95
C PRO A 6 26.53 -6.33 -2.71
N ALA A 7 26.95 -7.45 -2.10
CA ALA A 7 26.25 -8.08 -0.97
C ALA A 7 26.51 -7.39 0.38
N HIS A 8 27.17 -6.23 0.39
CA HIS A 8 27.44 -5.47 1.61
C HIS A 8 26.60 -4.19 1.62
N GLY A 9 25.41 -4.25 2.24
CA GLY A 9 24.48 -3.13 2.39
C GLY A 9 23.00 -3.56 2.40
N HIS A 10 22.09 -2.62 2.67
CA HIS A 10 20.66 -2.84 2.45
C HIS A 10 20.38 -3.04 0.96
N VAL A 11 19.42 -3.91 0.63
CA VAL A 11 19.03 -4.16 -0.76
C VAL A 11 18.25 -2.96 -1.30
N SER A 12 18.78 -2.29 -2.32
CA SER A 12 18.10 -1.16 -2.98
C SER A 12 16.94 -1.64 -3.88
N LEU A 13 16.04 -0.72 -4.25
CA LEU A 13 14.96 -1.01 -5.21
C LEU A 13 15.52 -1.52 -6.55
N ASP A 14 16.54 -0.86 -7.09
CA ASP A 14 17.24 -1.30 -8.30
C ASP A 14 17.81 -2.70 -8.15
N ARG A 15 18.35 -3.02 -6.97
CA ARG A 15 18.92 -4.34 -6.71
C ARG A 15 17.82 -5.40 -6.65
N LEU A 16 16.66 -5.09 -6.07
CA LEU A 16 15.51 -6.01 -6.08
C LEU A 16 14.99 -6.25 -7.51
N HIS A 17 14.91 -5.23 -8.37
CA HIS A 17 14.60 -5.41 -9.80
C HIS A 17 15.59 -6.37 -10.47
N GLN A 18 16.90 -6.19 -10.23
CA GLN A 18 17.91 -7.09 -10.78
C GLN A 18 17.76 -8.52 -10.27
N ILE A 19 17.54 -8.72 -8.97
CA ILE A 19 17.36 -10.05 -8.38
C ILE A 19 16.11 -10.72 -8.96
N ARG A 20 15.02 -9.97 -9.07
CA ARG A 20 13.75 -10.42 -9.66
C ARG A 20 13.94 -10.93 -11.09
N GLU A 21 14.67 -10.19 -11.92
CA GLU A 21 14.99 -10.59 -13.30
C GLU A 21 15.88 -11.84 -13.36
N ILE A 22 16.91 -11.92 -12.50
CA ILE A 22 17.79 -13.09 -12.42
C ILE A 22 16.97 -14.35 -12.08
N LEU A 23 16.14 -14.27 -11.05
CA LEU A 23 15.33 -15.41 -10.60
C LEU A 23 14.23 -15.79 -11.61
N SER A 24 13.63 -14.80 -12.28
CA SER A 24 12.63 -15.05 -13.34
C SER A 24 13.24 -15.81 -14.51
N ASN A 25 14.42 -15.38 -14.97
CA ASN A 25 15.14 -16.05 -16.05
C ASN A 25 15.61 -17.46 -15.65
N ALA A 26 16.11 -17.62 -14.42
CA ALA A 26 16.54 -18.92 -13.91
C ALA A 26 15.38 -19.90 -13.74
N ALA A 27 14.22 -19.42 -13.27
CA ALA A 27 13.01 -20.23 -13.17
C ALA A 27 12.50 -20.67 -14.55
N ALA A 28 12.52 -19.79 -15.55
CA ALA A 28 12.10 -20.10 -16.91
C ALA A 28 12.99 -21.13 -17.62
N GLN A 29 14.27 -21.21 -17.23
CA GLN A 29 15.24 -22.17 -17.77
C GLN A 29 15.36 -23.46 -16.94
N SER A 30 14.66 -23.53 -15.80
CA SER A 30 14.66 -24.73 -14.96
C SER A 30 13.85 -25.86 -15.62
N ASP A 31 14.26 -27.09 -15.33
CA ASP A 31 13.53 -28.32 -15.63
C ASP A 31 12.21 -28.49 -14.86
N GLY A 32 11.79 -27.50 -14.06
CA GLY A 32 10.57 -27.57 -13.26
C GLY A 32 10.72 -28.40 -11.98
N GLY A 33 11.94 -28.69 -11.52
CA GLY A 33 12.16 -29.30 -10.21
C GLY A 33 11.84 -28.37 -9.03
N ASN A 34 11.97 -28.88 -7.79
CA ASN A 34 11.71 -28.12 -6.56
C ASN A 34 12.44 -26.76 -6.52
N LEU A 35 13.65 -26.69 -7.08
CA LEU A 35 14.42 -25.45 -7.16
C LEU A 35 13.79 -24.44 -8.12
N GLY A 36 13.31 -24.88 -9.28
CA GLY A 36 12.58 -24.05 -10.24
C GLY A 36 11.33 -23.42 -9.62
N TYR A 37 10.54 -24.21 -8.90
CA TYR A 37 9.38 -23.71 -8.17
C TYR A 37 9.75 -22.71 -7.07
N ALA A 38 10.79 -23.00 -6.28
CA ALA A 38 11.26 -22.06 -5.26
C ALA A 38 11.72 -20.72 -5.84
N MET A 39 12.38 -20.74 -7.01
CA MET A 39 12.77 -19.51 -7.71
C MET A 39 11.54 -18.73 -8.21
N ALA A 40 10.54 -19.42 -8.78
CA ALA A 40 9.30 -18.77 -9.20
C ALA A 40 8.52 -18.16 -8.03
N ASP A 41 8.48 -18.82 -6.88
CA ASP A 41 7.85 -18.27 -5.68
C ASP A 41 8.65 -17.10 -5.10
N ALA A 42 9.98 -17.16 -5.14
CA ALA A 42 10.83 -16.04 -4.75
C ALA A 42 10.58 -14.79 -5.61
N VAL A 43 10.35 -14.95 -6.92
CA VAL A 43 9.95 -13.84 -7.81
C VAL A 43 8.66 -13.19 -7.33
N LYS A 44 7.62 -13.97 -6.99
CA LYS A 44 6.34 -13.43 -6.49
C LYS A 44 6.53 -12.65 -5.18
N VAL A 45 7.37 -13.15 -4.27
CA VAL A 45 7.70 -12.45 -3.03
C VAL A 45 8.39 -11.12 -3.34
N ILE A 46 9.35 -11.10 -4.27
CA ILE A 46 10.04 -9.87 -4.65
C ILE A 46 9.08 -8.88 -5.32
N ASP A 47 8.19 -9.34 -6.20
CA ASP A 47 7.17 -8.49 -6.83
C ASP A 47 6.33 -7.77 -5.74
N GLY A 48 5.89 -8.48 -4.70
CA GLY A 48 5.18 -7.86 -3.57
C GLY A 48 6.05 -6.89 -2.75
N VAL A 49 7.34 -7.17 -2.56
CA VAL A 49 8.27 -6.24 -1.89
C VAL A 49 8.46 -4.97 -2.72
N LEU A 50 8.59 -5.10 -4.04
CA LEU A 50 8.76 -3.97 -4.95
C LEU A 50 7.54 -3.03 -4.93
N GLU A 51 6.34 -3.60 -5.01
CA GLU A 51 5.10 -2.84 -4.88
C GLU A 51 5.02 -2.10 -3.54
N SER A 52 5.35 -2.78 -2.43
CA SER A 52 5.36 -2.17 -1.10
C SER A 52 6.38 -1.03 -0.99
N MET A 53 7.58 -1.20 -1.55
CA MET A 53 8.64 -0.18 -1.50
C MET A 53 8.29 1.03 -2.36
N ALA A 54 7.73 0.82 -3.56
CA ALA A 54 7.28 1.90 -4.43
C ALA A 54 6.16 2.73 -3.76
N ARG A 55 5.18 2.05 -3.14
CA ARG A 55 4.10 2.73 -2.41
C ARG A 55 4.61 3.52 -1.21
N GLU A 56 5.57 2.98 -0.46
CA GLU A 56 6.19 3.67 0.67
C GLU A 56 7.01 4.88 0.23
N GLN A 57 7.71 4.80 -0.91
CA GLN A 57 8.42 5.94 -1.48
C GLN A 57 7.46 7.09 -1.81
N VAL A 58 6.39 6.79 -2.55
CA VAL A 58 5.34 7.78 -2.89
C VAL A 58 4.77 8.43 -1.62
N ARG A 59 4.48 7.62 -0.59
CA ARG A 59 3.95 8.12 0.69
C ARG A 59 4.93 9.08 1.39
N ARG A 60 6.23 8.78 1.41
CA ARG A 60 7.27 9.64 2.01
C ARG A 60 7.46 10.94 1.25
N GLU A 61 7.50 10.87 -0.08
CA GLU A 61 7.60 12.05 -0.93
C GLU A 61 6.38 12.95 -0.75
N HIS A 62 5.18 12.37 -0.72
CA HIS A 62 3.94 13.08 -0.43
C HIS A 62 3.97 13.74 0.97
N ALA A 63 4.40 13.02 2.01
CA ALA A 63 4.51 13.58 3.36
C ALA A 63 5.50 14.75 3.41
N THR A 64 6.63 14.64 2.72
CA THR A 64 7.66 15.70 2.63
C THR A 64 7.12 16.94 1.94
N TRP A 65 6.48 16.75 0.79
CA TRP A 65 5.83 17.83 0.04
C TRP A 65 4.72 18.50 0.87
N SER A 66 3.80 17.72 1.44
CA SER A 66 2.70 18.23 2.26
C SER A 66 3.19 19.02 3.47
N GLN A 67 4.27 18.56 4.12
CA GLN A 67 4.88 19.30 5.22
C GLN A 67 5.49 20.64 4.76
N ALA A 68 6.17 20.65 3.61
CA ALA A 68 6.77 21.86 3.06
C ALA A 68 5.70 22.88 2.58
N THR A 69 4.60 22.39 2.01
CA THR A 69 3.54 23.22 1.44
C THR A 69 2.57 23.76 2.49
N PHE A 70 2.12 22.91 3.42
CA PHE A 70 1.06 23.25 4.37
C PHE A 70 1.55 23.49 5.79
N GLY A 71 2.82 23.19 6.09
CA GLY A 71 3.39 23.33 7.41
C GLY A 71 2.81 22.36 8.44
N ASP A 72 2.94 22.73 9.71
CA ASP A 72 2.53 21.95 10.87
C ASP A 72 1.04 22.15 11.20
N VAL A 73 0.17 21.55 10.39
CA VAL A 73 -1.28 21.49 10.62
C VAL A 73 -1.71 20.11 11.10
N GLY A 74 -2.81 20.07 11.85
CA GLY A 74 -3.40 18.83 12.37
C GLY A 74 -4.21 18.02 11.33
N PRO A 75 -4.73 16.84 11.72
CA PRO A 75 -5.35 15.88 10.79
C PRO A 75 -6.74 16.28 10.29
N VAL A 76 -7.41 17.24 10.94
CA VAL A 76 -8.82 17.59 10.66
C VAL A 76 -8.99 18.20 9.26
N GLY A 77 -8.02 18.99 8.77
CA GLY A 77 -8.06 19.58 7.43
C GLY A 77 -8.12 18.51 6.34
N PRO A 78 -7.11 17.61 6.25
CA PRO A 78 -7.12 16.50 5.31
C PRO A 78 -8.36 15.60 5.42
N LEU A 79 -8.90 15.35 6.63
CA LEU A 79 -10.13 14.56 6.78
C LEU A 79 -11.38 15.25 6.21
N LYS A 80 -11.48 16.57 6.37
CA LYS A 80 -12.56 17.35 5.74
C LYS A 80 -12.45 17.34 4.22
N HIS A 81 -11.22 17.39 3.71
CA HIS A 81 -10.95 17.30 2.28
C HIS A 81 -11.28 15.90 1.75
N LEU A 82 -10.87 14.84 2.45
CA LEU A 82 -11.16 13.45 2.11
C LEU A 82 -12.68 13.20 1.93
N SER A 83 -13.51 13.89 2.70
CA SER A 83 -14.97 13.79 2.56
C SER A 83 -15.49 14.35 1.22
N LYS A 84 -14.79 15.32 0.61
CA LYS A 84 -15.09 15.86 -0.71
C LYS A 84 -14.61 14.94 -1.82
N GLU A 85 -13.36 14.49 -1.73
CA GLU A 85 -12.78 13.54 -2.71
C GLU A 85 -13.56 12.22 -2.74
N ALA A 86 -14.10 11.78 -1.61
CA ALA A 86 -14.99 10.62 -1.58
C ALA A 86 -16.29 10.81 -2.38
N LEU A 87 -16.81 12.04 -2.48
CA LEU A 87 -17.97 12.37 -3.32
C LEU A 87 -17.58 12.46 -4.80
N GLU A 88 -16.40 13.00 -5.09
CA GLU A 88 -15.85 13.10 -6.45
C GLU A 88 -15.57 11.69 -7.02
N ALA A 89 -14.87 10.84 -6.25
CA ALA A 89 -14.68 9.42 -6.57
C ALA A 89 -15.99 8.63 -6.71
N ALA A 90 -17.03 8.95 -5.93
CA ALA A 90 -18.34 8.31 -6.06
C ALA A 90 -19.08 8.74 -7.33
N ALA A 91 -18.85 9.97 -7.82
CA ALA A 91 -19.41 10.47 -9.07
C ALA A 91 -18.68 9.89 -10.29
N GLU A 92 -17.35 9.74 -10.20
CA GLU A 92 -16.51 9.24 -11.30
C GLU A 92 -15.62 8.06 -10.85
N PRO A 93 -16.22 6.88 -10.54
CA PRO A 93 -15.47 5.76 -9.97
C PRO A 93 -14.41 5.15 -10.91
N SER A 94 -14.47 5.47 -12.20
CA SER A 94 -13.46 5.10 -13.19
C SER A 94 -12.26 6.03 -13.22
N ASP A 95 -12.33 7.22 -12.61
CA ASP A 95 -11.20 8.12 -12.52
C ASP A 95 -10.27 7.71 -11.37
N LEU A 96 -9.08 7.23 -11.72
CA LEU A 96 -8.09 6.77 -10.75
C LEU A 96 -7.48 7.93 -9.95
N THR A 97 -7.55 9.18 -10.43
CA THR A 97 -6.96 10.31 -9.70
C THR A 97 -7.73 10.60 -8.42
N GLU A 98 -9.06 10.49 -8.45
CA GLU A 98 -9.93 10.67 -7.29
C GLU A 98 -9.63 9.64 -6.18
N TRP A 99 -9.33 8.39 -6.56
CA TRP A 99 -8.87 7.38 -5.61
C TRP A 99 -7.50 7.69 -5.04
N ALA A 100 -6.60 8.26 -5.85
CA ALA A 100 -5.28 8.68 -5.40
C ALA A 100 -5.37 9.85 -4.40
N ASP A 101 -6.25 10.81 -4.65
CA ASP A 101 -6.49 11.94 -3.74
C ASP A 101 -7.02 11.46 -2.39
N MET A 102 -7.99 10.52 -2.38
CA MET A 102 -8.41 9.89 -1.12
C MET A 102 -7.25 9.22 -0.38
N GLN A 103 -6.36 8.53 -1.10
CA GLN A 103 -5.23 7.83 -0.51
C GLN A 103 -4.22 8.80 0.11
N PHE A 104 -3.89 9.89 -0.59
CA PHE A 104 -2.99 10.94 -0.12
C PHE A 104 -3.53 11.65 1.12
N LEU A 105 -4.81 12.00 1.13
CA LEU A 105 -5.45 12.69 2.25
C LEU A 105 -5.56 11.80 3.48
N LEU A 106 -5.86 10.50 3.30
CA LEU A 106 -5.89 9.56 4.41
C LEU A 106 -4.49 9.37 5.04
N TRP A 107 -3.45 9.22 4.22
CA TRP A 107 -2.08 9.13 4.70
C TRP A 107 -1.64 10.40 5.44
N ASP A 108 -1.99 11.56 4.91
CA ASP A 108 -1.66 12.85 5.52
C ASP A 108 -2.36 13.02 6.88
N ALA A 109 -3.63 12.66 6.96
CA ALA A 109 -4.37 12.66 8.21
C ALA A 109 -3.74 11.71 9.24
N GLN A 110 -3.40 10.48 8.86
CA GLN A 110 -2.78 9.50 9.75
C GLN A 110 -1.45 9.99 10.31
N ARG A 111 -0.54 10.46 9.44
CA ARG A 111 0.78 10.93 9.90
C ARG A 111 0.65 12.16 10.81
N ARG A 112 -0.27 13.08 10.52
CA ARG A 112 -0.51 14.29 11.33
C ARG A 112 -1.18 13.97 12.66
N ALA A 113 -1.89 12.84 12.75
CA ALA A 113 -2.42 12.30 14.00
C ALA A 113 -1.39 11.46 14.78
N GLY A 114 -0.18 11.27 14.26
CA GLY A 114 0.85 10.42 14.87
C GLY A 114 0.52 8.92 14.83
N ILE A 115 -0.35 8.49 13.92
CA ILE A 115 -0.76 7.08 13.77
C ILE A 115 0.29 6.35 12.93
N SER A 116 0.89 5.31 13.51
CA SER A 116 1.83 4.44 12.81
C SER A 116 1.12 3.37 11.98
N ASP A 117 1.86 2.78 11.03
CA ASP A 117 1.37 1.68 10.21
C ASP A 117 1.04 0.44 11.03
N GLU A 118 1.82 0.16 12.07
CA GLU A 118 1.55 -0.92 13.02
C GLU A 118 0.22 -0.68 13.75
N GLN A 119 0.01 0.54 14.25
CA GLN A 119 -1.21 0.89 14.99
C GLN A 119 -2.46 0.78 14.12
N ILE A 120 -2.43 1.34 12.91
CA ILE A 120 -3.60 1.25 12.02
C ILE A 120 -3.83 -0.18 11.52
N THR A 121 -2.78 -0.95 11.25
CA THR A 121 -2.90 -2.35 10.84
C THR A 121 -3.53 -3.19 11.94
N LEU A 122 -3.08 -3.04 13.19
CA LEU A 122 -3.69 -3.74 14.33
C LEU A 122 -5.17 -3.35 14.48
N ALA A 123 -5.48 -2.05 14.44
CA ALA A 123 -6.85 -1.56 14.52
C ALA A 123 -7.73 -2.11 13.39
N MET A 124 -7.20 -2.23 12.17
CA MET A 124 -7.90 -2.83 11.02
C MET A 124 -8.18 -4.32 11.24
N VAL A 125 -7.21 -5.08 11.75
CA VAL A 125 -7.37 -6.52 12.06
C VAL A 125 -8.47 -6.73 13.11
N GLU A 126 -8.41 -5.99 14.21
CA GLU A 126 -9.40 -6.04 15.28
C GLU A 126 -10.79 -5.62 14.78
N LYS A 127 -10.86 -4.50 14.03
CA LYS A 127 -12.11 -3.99 13.48
C LYS A 127 -12.74 -4.96 12.48
N LEU A 128 -11.94 -5.65 11.68
CA LEU A 128 -12.41 -6.66 10.74
C LEU A 128 -13.02 -7.86 11.47
N ALA A 129 -12.38 -8.32 12.56
CA ALA A 129 -12.91 -9.41 13.38
C ALA A 129 -14.29 -9.05 13.98
N VAL A 130 -14.45 -7.82 14.49
CA VAL A 130 -15.75 -7.31 14.96
C VAL A 130 -16.77 -7.23 13.83
N ASN A 131 -16.40 -6.70 12.66
CA ASN A 131 -17.32 -6.55 11.53
C ASN A 131 -17.86 -7.89 11.01
N LYS A 132 -17.03 -8.95 11.04
CA LYS A 132 -17.43 -10.32 10.65
C LYS A 132 -18.46 -10.96 11.59
N GLN A 133 -18.59 -10.45 12.82
CA GLN A 133 -19.54 -10.95 13.82
C GLN A 133 -20.86 -10.18 13.83
N ARG A 134 -20.99 -9.13 13.01
CA ARG A 134 -22.19 -8.28 12.95
C ARG A 134 -23.22 -8.85 11.99
N GLU A 135 -24.48 -8.51 12.27
CA GLU A 135 -25.57 -8.66 11.33
C GLU A 135 -25.64 -7.42 10.41
N TRP A 136 -25.85 -7.68 9.12
CA TRP A 136 -25.89 -6.67 8.08
C TRP A 136 -27.22 -6.77 7.31
N PRO A 137 -27.82 -5.64 6.93
CA PRO A 137 -29.01 -5.65 6.10
C PRO A 137 -28.69 -6.14 4.68
N GLU A 138 -29.75 -6.49 3.94
CA GLU A 138 -29.66 -6.91 2.55
C GLU A 138 -28.90 -5.89 1.67
N PRO A 139 -28.15 -6.36 0.66
CA PRO A 139 -27.47 -5.49 -0.28
C PRO A 139 -28.38 -4.51 -1.03
N LYS A 140 -28.02 -3.23 -1.02
CA LYS A 140 -28.50 -2.25 -2.00
C LYS A 140 -27.31 -1.54 -2.64
N ASP A 141 -27.28 -1.54 -3.97
CA ASP A 141 -26.22 -0.91 -4.75
C ASP A 141 -26.28 0.62 -4.61
N GLY A 142 -25.11 1.26 -4.59
CA GLY A 142 -24.97 2.72 -4.43
C GLY A 142 -25.27 3.28 -3.03
N GLU A 143 -25.63 2.45 -2.05
CA GLU A 143 -26.07 2.92 -0.71
C GLU A 143 -25.14 2.44 0.42
N PRO A 144 -24.88 3.28 1.44
CA PRO A 144 -24.13 2.85 2.61
C PRO A 144 -24.92 1.82 3.41
N ARG A 145 -24.21 0.80 3.93
CA ARG A 145 -24.80 -0.21 4.82
C ARG A 145 -24.35 0.01 6.25
N LEU A 146 -25.32 0.15 7.14
CA LEU A 146 -25.08 0.24 8.57
C LEU A 146 -25.41 -1.11 9.20
N HIS A 147 -24.54 -1.58 10.09
CA HIS A 147 -24.81 -2.76 10.90
C HIS A 147 -26.08 -2.59 11.73
N ILE A 148 -26.78 -3.70 11.95
CA ILE A 148 -27.92 -3.76 12.86
C ILE A 148 -27.39 -3.70 14.30
N LYS A 149 -28.04 -2.88 15.14
CA LYS A 149 -27.65 -2.68 16.55
C LYS A 149 -28.26 -3.74 17.46
#